data_AF-A0A6P9AUL4-F1
#
_entry.id   AF-A0A6P9AUL4-F1
#
_cell.length_a   1.000
_cell.length_b   1.000
_cell.length_c   1.000
_cell.angle_alpha   90.00
_cell.angle_beta   90.00
_cell.angle_gamma   90.00
#
_symmetry.space_group_name_H-M   'P 1'
#
loop_
_entity.id
_entity.type
_entity.pdbx_description
1 polymer ?
#
loop_
_entity_poly.entity_id
_entity_poly.type
_entity_poly.pdbx_seq_one_letter_code
_entity_poly.pdbx_strand_id
1 'polypeptide(L)' 'PQGKSYLFFTQFKAEMKGAKIQYAMAYSSASVGGQNDVPLKEEEFLVTEQAVSHREGKFHSELSKLMIVAEKSHDEL' A
#
# COMPACT_ATOMS: atom_id res chain seq x y z
N PRO A 1 -11.82 -13.20 3.40
CA PRO A 1 -10.47 -13.50 3.93
C PRO A 1 -10.30 -12.87 5.32
N GLN A 2 -9.52 -13.48 6.23
CA GLN A 2 -9.47 -13.15 7.67
C GLN A 2 -8.64 -11.91 8.04
N GLY A 3 -8.33 -11.02 7.08
CA GLY A 3 -7.77 -9.66 7.24
C GLY A 3 -6.47 -9.45 8.04
N LYS A 4 -5.91 -10.48 8.68
CA LYS A 4 -4.53 -10.52 9.16
C LYS A 4 -3.68 -11.37 8.23
N SER A 5 -2.56 -10.83 7.79
CA SER A 5 -1.51 -11.64 7.16
C SER A 5 -0.62 -12.20 8.27
N TYR A 6 -0.40 -13.51 8.26
CA TYR A 6 0.59 -14.16 9.14
C TYR A 6 1.98 -14.22 8.51
N LEU A 7 2.15 -13.62 7.33
CA LEU A 7 3.45 -13.51 6.67
C LEU A 7 4.24 -12.35 7.27
N PHE A 8 5.54 -12.58 7.47
CA PHE A 8 6.50 -11.53 7.78
C PHE A 8 7.04 -10.96 6.48
N PHE A 9 6.59 -9.77 6.08
CA PHE A 9 7.02 -9.14 4.84
C PHE A 9 8.37 -8.43 5.03
N THR A 10 9.39 -8.82 4.26
CA THR A 10 10.67 -8.10 4.27
C THR A 10 10.64 -6.87 3.37
N GLN A 11 9.86 -6.93 2.28
CA GLN A 11 9.74 -5.85 1.30
C GLN A 11 8.39 -5.94 0.57
N PHE A 12 7.88 -4.79 0.12
CA PHE A 12 6.82 -4.72 -0.87
C PHE A 12 7.04 -3.56 -1.85
N LYS A 13 6.55 -3.76 -3.07
CA LYS A 13 6.41 -2.73 -4.11
C LYS A 13 5.23 -3.09 -5.01
N ALA A 14 4.32 -2.16 -5.21
CA ALA A 14 3.23 -2.25 -6.18
C ALA A 14 3.45 -1.18 -7.26
N GLU A 15 3.49 -1.57 -8.52
CA GLU A 15 3.71 -0.68 -9.66
C GLU A 15 2.46 -0.62 -10.54
N MET A 16 2.14 0.58 -11.04
CA MET A 16 1.06 0.81 -12.00
C MET A 16 1.61 1.30 -13.33
N LYS A 17 1.02 0.81 -14.42
CA LYS A 17 1.32 1.22 -15.80
C LYS A 17 0.08 1.83 -16.44
N GLY A 18 0.28 2.84 -17.27
CA GLY A 18 -0.81 3.53 -18.00
C GLY A 18 -1.74 4.37 -17.11
N ALA A 19 -1.39 4.56 -15.84
CA ALA A 19 -2.10 5.41 -14.90
C ALA A 19 -1.11 6.06 -13.92
N LYS A 20 -1.44 7.26 -13.44
CA LYS A 20 -0.73 7.96 -12.38
C LYS A 20 -1.44 7.78 -11.05
N ILE A 21 -0.70 7.40 -10.02
CA ILE A 21 -1.21 7.26 -8.66
C ILE A 21 -1.56 8.65 -8.13
N GLN A 22 -2.81 8.83 -7.73
CA GLN A 22 -3.32 10.05 -7.09
C GLN A 22 -3.30 9.91 -5.57
N TYR A 23 -3.57 8.70 -5.09
CA TYR A 23 -3.67 8.41 -3.67
C TYR A 23 -3.36 6.95 -3.40
N ALA A 24 -2.69 6.67 -2.28
CA ALA A 24 -2.50 5.32 -1.79
C ALA A 24 -2.46 5.27 -0.27
N MET A 25 -2.97 4.17 0.29
CA MET A 25 -2.94 3.87 1.72
C MET A 25 -2.57 2.39 1.92
N ALA A 26 -1.74 2.12 2.92
CA ALA A 26 -1.38 0.77 3.34
C ALA A 26 -1.81 0.54 4.80
N TYR A 27 -2.07 -0.72 5.15
CA TYR A 27 -2.58 -1.08 6.48
C TYR A 27 -1.86 -2.32 7.02
N SER A 28 -1.49 -2.31 8.30
CA SER A 28 -0.88 -3.47 8.99
C SER A 28 -1.93 -4.52 9.36
N SER A 29 -3.15 -4.08 9.69
CA SER A 29 -4.30 -4.94 9.97
C SER A 29 -5.53 -4.46 9.22
N ALA A 30 -6.24 -5.38 8.55
CA ALA A 30 -7.53 -5.10 7.94
C ALA A 30 -8.68 -5.43 8.90
N SER A 31 -9.76 -4.69 8.78
CA SER A 31 -10.96 -4.78 9.61
C SER A 31 -11.56 -6.20 9.55
N VAL A 32 -11.49 -6.94 10.65
CA VAL A 32 -12.07 -8.28 10.80
C VAL A 32 -12.81 -8.34 12.12
N GLY A 33 -14.08 -8.75 12.09
CA GLY A 33 -14.88 -8.93 13.32
C GLY A 33 -15.16 -7.64 14.10
N GLY A 34 -15.31 -6.49 13.43
CA GLY A 34 -15.65 -5.21 14.06
C GLY A 34 -14.47 -4.37 14.54
N GLN A 35 -13.24 -4.81 14.28
CA GLN A 35 -12.02 -3.98 14.46
C GLN A 35 -11.85 -3.03 13.27
N ASN A 36 -11.29 -1.84 13.50
CA ASN A 36 -10.97 -0.88 12.45
C ASN A 36 -9.68 -1.25 11.71
N ASP A 37 -9.53 -0.74 10.49
CA ASP A 37 -8.28 -0.79 9.74
C ASP A 37 -7.19 -0.02 10.52
N VAL A 38 -5.99 -0.61 10.63
CA VAL A 38 -4.83 0.07 11.24
C VAL A 38 -3.91 0.55 10.12
N PRO A 39 -3.86 1.87 9.82
CA PRO A 39 -3.02 2.38 8.74
C PRO A 39 -1.54 2.24 9.12
N LEU A 40 -0.71 1.97 8.11
CA LEU A 40 0.73 2.17 8.24
C LEU A 40 1.01 3.66 8.43
N LYS A 41 2.07 3.98 9.16
CA LYS A 41 2.51 5.37 9.28
C LYS A 41 3.14 5.84 7.98
N GLU A 42 3.06 7.13 7.70
CA GLU A 42 3.61 7.71 6.47
C GLU A 42 5.13 7.45 6.32
N GLU A 43 5.87 7.34 7.42
CA GLU A 43 7.29 7.01 7.39
C GLU A 43 7.61 5.55 7.04
N GLU A 44 6.62 4.65 6.99
CA GLU A 44 6.81 3.22 6.69
C GLU A 44 6.76 2.91 5.20
N PHE A 45 6.24 3.82 4.37
CA PHE A 45 6.09 3.61 2.95
C PHE A 45 6.30 4.89 2.13
N LEU A 46 6.42 4.72 0.82
CA LEU A 46 6.60 5.79 -0.15
C LEU A 46 5.54 5.62 -1.23
N VAL A 47 4.93 6.74 -1.63
CA VAL A 47 4.08 6.83 -2.81
C VAL A 47 4.79 7.70 -3.84
N THR A 48 4.90 7.20 -5.06
CA THR A 48 5.38 7.93 -6.24
C THR A 48 4.25 7.96 -7.27
N GLU A 49 4.43 8.68 -8.39
CA GLU A 49 3.42 8.69 -9.48
C GLU A 49 3.10 7.29 -10.03
N GLN A 50 3.99 6.31 -9.88
CA GLN A 50 3.89 5.01 -10.54
C GLN A 50 3.98 3.82 -9.59
N ALA A 51 4.40 4.03 -8.34
CA ALA A 51 4.60 2.94 -7.40
C ALA A 51 4.32 3.31 -5.95
N VAL A 52 3.90 2.31 -5.18
CA VAL A 52 3.86 2.32 -3.72
C VAL A 52 4.82 1.27 -3.20
N SER A 53 5.76 1.64 -2.32
CA SER A 53 6.76 0.71 -1.78
C SER A 53 7.01 0.94 -0.30
N HIS A 54 7.50 -0.10 0.38
CA HIS A 54 8.00 0.05 1.74
C HIS A 54 9.21 1.00 1.82
N ARG A 55 9.44 1.58 3.00
CA ARG A 55 10.69 2.28 3.35
C ARG A 55 11.58 1.36 4.19
N GLU A 56 12.80 1.14 3.71
CA GLU A 56 13.79 0.32 4.40
C GLU A 56 14.08 0.85 5.82
N GLY A 57 14.16 -0.06 6.79
CA GLY A 57 14.42 0.28 8.20
C GLY A 57 13.28 0.99 8.93
N LYS A 58 12.14 1.25 8.26
CA LYS A 58 10.95 1.86 8.87
C LYS A 58 9.72 0.95 8.85
N PHE A 59 9.58 0.15 7.80
CA PHE A 59 8.47 -0.79 7.67
C PHE A 59 8.57 -1.94 8.68
N HIS A 60 7.54 -2.13 9.51
CA HIS A 60 7.52 -3.16 10.58
C HIS A 60 7.12 -4.56 10.10
N SER A 61 7.23 -4.85 8.82
CA SER A 61 6.93 -6.17 8.23
C SER A 61 5.47 -6.62 8.28
N GLU A 62 4.55 -5.73 8.68
CA GLU A 62 3.11 -6.00 8.73
C GLU A 62 2.41 -5.34 7.55
N LEU A 63 1.82 -6.15 6.66
CA LEU A 63 0.98 -5.67 5.57
C LEU A 63 -0.25 -6.58 5.41
N SER A 64 -1.42 -5.98 5.41
CA SER A 64 -2.70 -6.68 5.26
C SER A 64 -3.54 -6.16 4.09
N LYS A 65 -3.43 -4.87 3.78
CA LYS A 65 -4.22 -4.21 2.73
C LYS A 65 -3.43 -3.07 2.12
N LEU A 66 -3.53 -2.93 0.80
CA LEU A 66 -3.02 -1.82 0.02
C LEU A 66 -4.17 -1.28 -0.85
N MET A 67 -4.47 0.00 -0.71
CA MET A 67 -5.46 0.71 -1.51
C MET A 67 -4.73 1.73 -2.38
N ILE A 68 -4.99 1.70 -3.69
CA ILE A 68 -4.39 2.63 -4.65
C ILE A 68 -5.51 3.17 -5.53
N VAL A 69 -5.60 4.50 -5.60
CA VAL A 69 -6.45 5.21 -6.56
C VAL A 69 -5.52 5.85 -7.58
N ALA A 70 -5.73 5.48 -8.85
CA ALA A 70 -4.93 5.98 -9.95
C ALA A 70 -5.84 6.46 -11.08
N GLU A 71 -5.36 7.47 -11.80
CA GLU A 71 -6.05 8.06 -12.95
C GLU A 71 -5.32 7.66 -14.23
N LYS A 72 -6.07 7.27 -15.27
CA LYS A 72 -5.50 6.88 -16.56
C LYS A 72 -4.68 8.04 -17.13
N SER A 73 -3.44 7.76 -17.51
CA SER A 73 -2.61 8.74 -18.20
C SER A 73 -3.13 8.86 -19.64
N HIS A 74 -3.60 10.05 -20.04
CA HIS A 74 -3.73 10.38 -21.46
C HIS A 74 -2.36 10.79 -21.96
N ASP A 75 -1.69 9.88 -22.64
CA ASP A 75 -0.62 10.22 -23.57
C ASP A 75 -1.29 10.40 -24.94
N GLU A 76 -1.59 11.65 -25.29
CA GLU A 76 -1.94 12.00 -26.67
C GLU A 76 -0.61 12.19 -27.41
N LEU A 77 -0.16 11.12 -28.08
CA LEU A 77 0.93 11.13 -29.05
C LEU A 77 0.37 11.02 -30.46
#